data_AF-B1C5U2-F1
#
_entry.id   AF-B1C5U2-F1
#
_cell.length_a   1.000
_cell.length_b   1.000
_cell.length_c   1.000
_cell.angle_alpha   90.00
_cell.angle_beta   90.00
_cell.angle_gamma   90.00
#
_symmetry.space_group_name_H-M   'P 1'
#
loop_
_entity.id
_entity.type
_entity.pdbx_description
1 polymer ?
#
loop_
_entity_poly.entity_id
_entity_poly.type
_entity_poly.pdbx_seq_one_letter_code
_entity_poly.pdbx_strand_id
1 'polypeptide(L)' 'MIDVKCISGDPEYIESELASLISDGYEVMDMTTNLYPSTSGYRKETTIYLKKTI' A
#
# COMPACT_ATOMS: atom_id res chain seq x y z
N MET A 1 -1.49 -21.96 2.30
CA MET A 1 -1.92 -20.70 2.95
C MET A 1 -1.42 -19.57 2.08
N ILE A 2 -2.30 -18.70 1.58
CA ILE A 2 -1.88 -17.50 0.86
C ILE A 2 -1.55 -16.47 1.93
N ASP A 3 -0.29 -16.01 1.97
CA ASP A 3 0.10 -14.93 2.87
C ASP A 3 -0.36 -13.61 2.26
N VAL A 4 -1.17 -12.84 2.99
CA VAL A 4 -1.74 -11.58 2.53
C VAL A 4 -1.31 -10.47 3.48
N LYS A 5 -0.73 -9.41 2.93
CA LYS A 5 -0.33 -8.20 3.65
C LYS A 5 -1.13 -7.01 3.19
N CYS A 6 -1.43 -6.13 4.14
CA CYS A 6 -2.07 -4.85 3.89
C CYS A 6 -1.16 -3.75 4.41
N ILE A 7 -0.82 -2.78 3.55
CA ILE A 7 -0.10 -1.57 3.93
C ILE A 7 -0.97 -0.36 3.63
N SER A 8 -1.04 0.59 4.56
CA SER A 8 -1.84 1.81 4.42
C SER A 8 -1.10 3.00 5.00
N GLY A 9 -1.04 4.11 4.27
CA GLY A 9 -0.36 5.31 4.73
C GLY A 9 -0.14 6.35 3.63
N ASP A 10 0.74 7.30 3.90
CA ASP A 10 1.11 8.33 2.93
C ASP A 10 1.82 7.71 1.70
N PRO A 11 1.67 8.29 0.49
CA PRO A 11 2.22 7.72 -0.74
C PRO A 11 3.72 7.41 -0.67
N GLU A 12 4.51 8.29 -0.07
CA GLU A 12 5.97 8.13 0.06
C GLU A 12 6.35 6.92 0.94
N TYR A 13 5.60 6.68 2.01
CA TYR A 13 5.77 5.51 2.87
C TYR A 13 5.39 4.24 2.11
N ILE A 14 4.27 4.28 1.40
CA ILE A 14 3.75 3.17 0.62
C ILE A 14 4.71 2.77 -0.50
N GLU A 15 5.31 3.72 -1.22
CA GLU A 15 6.30 3.41 -2.25
C GLU A 15 7.53 2.69 -1.68
N SER A 16 8.01 3.14 -0.51
CA SER A 16 9.16 2.53 0.16
C SER A 16 8.88 1.09 0.62
N GLU A 17 7.75 0.88 1.29
CA GLU A 17 7.34 -0.46 1.76
C GLU A 17 7.00 -1.39 0.60
N LEU A 18 6.33 -0.87 -0.44
CA LEU A 18 5.95 -1.65 -1.61
C LEU A 18 7.19 -2.20 -2.32
N ALA A 19 8.23 -1.38 -2.51
CA ALA A 19 9.48 -1.83 -3.13
C ALA A 19 10.12 -3.00 -2.36
N SER A 20 10.11 -2.94 -1.02
CA SER A 20 10.60 -4.03 -0.18
C SER A 20 9.75 -5.29 -0.31
N LEU A 21 8.42 -5.15 -0.32
CA LEU A 21 7.49 -6.28 -0.40
C LEU A 21 7.49 -6.94 -1.78
N ILE A 22 7.58 -6.18 -2.87
CA ILE A 22 7.76 -6.74 -4.22
C ILE A 22 9.07 -7.54 -4.28
N SER A 23 10.16 -7.03 -3.69
CA SER A 23 11.43 -7.75 -3.63
C SER A 23 11.36 -9.04 -2.80
N ASP A 24 10.46 -9.12 -1.83
CA ASP A 24 10.23 -10.32 -0.98
C ASP A 24 9.29 -11.35 -1.65
N GLY A 25 8.86 -11.09 -2.88
CA GLY A 25 7.98 -11.96 -3.68
C GLY A 25 6.49 -11.73 -3.45
N TYR A 26 6.09 -10.54 -2.99
CA TYR A 26 4.68 -10.17 -2.94
C TYR A 26 4.23 -9.56 -4.27
N GLU A 27 2.99 -9.87 -4.66
CA GLU A 27 2.29 -9.24 -5.77
C GLU A 27 1.16 -8.35 -5.26
N VAL A 28 1.00 -7.18 -5.87
CA VAL A 28 -0.13 -6.29 -5.61
C VAL A 28 -1.40 -6.95 -6.13
N MET A 29 -2.39 -7.12 -5.24
CA MET A 29 -3.72 -7.56 -5.61
C MET A 29 -4.64 -6.39 -5.91
N ASP A 30 -4.61 -5.39 -5.03
CA ASP A 30 -5.48 -4.23 -5.11
C ASP A 30 -4.78 -3.01 -4.51
N MET A 31 -5.06 -1.84 -5.07
CA MET A 31 -4.55 -0.55 -4.61
C MET A 31 -5.69 0.44 -4.63
N THR A 32 -5.96 1.05 -3.48
CA THR A 32 -6.96 2.09 -3.33
C THR A 32 -6.31 3.34 -2.74
N THR A 33 -6.46 4.46 -3.43
CA THR A 33 -6.00 5.77 -2.93
C THR A 33 -7.20 6.62 -2.57
N ASN A 34 -7.30 6.96 -1.29
CA ASN A 34 -8.34 7.82 -0.77
C ASN A 34 -7.81 9.24 -0.55
N LEU A 35 -8.66 10.21 -0.89
CA LEU A 35 -8.41 11.63 -0.71
C LEU A 35 -9.39 12.13 0.34
N TYR A 36 -8.85 12.57 1.48
CA TYR A 36 -9.66 13.11 2.57
C TYR A 36 -9.44 14.61 2.68
N PRO A 37 -10.51 15.42 2.82
CA PRO A 37 -10.36 16.82 3.18
C PRO A 37 -9.75 16.91 4.58
N SER A 38 -8.69 17.71 4.72
CA SER A 38 -7.96 17.93 5.97
C SER A 38 -7.78 19.44 6.19
N THR A 39 -7.49 19.84 7.43
CA THR A 39 -7.43 21.25 7.84
C THR A 39 -6.41 22.08 7.06
N SER A 40 -5.39 21.44 6.47
CA SER A 40 -4.35 22.07 5.62
C SER A 40 -4.46 21.72 4.12
N GLY A 41 -5.58 21.17 3.64
CA GLY A 41 -5.78 20.82 2.24
C GLY A 41 -6.36 19.42 2.05
N TYR A 42 -5.72 18.59 1.23
CA TYR A 42 -6.13 17.20 1.00
C TYR A 42 -5.08 16.25 1.55
N ARG A 43 -5.49 15.31 2.40
CA ARG A 43 -4.64 14.20 2.81
C ARG A 43 -4.85 13.06 1.82
N LYS A 44 -3.76 12.52 1.29
CA LYS A 44 -3.76 11.34 0.44
C LYS A 44 -3.33 10.16 1.29
N GLU A 45 -4.15 9.12 1.30
CA GLU A 45 -3.82 7.86 1.96
C GLU A 45 -3.98 6.75 0.93
N THR A 46 -2.91 5.99 0.72
CA THR A 46 -2.90 4.86 -0.20
C THR A 46 -2.93 3.58 0.63
N THR A 47 -3.84 2.69 0.30
CA THR A 47 -3.92 1.32 0.86
C THR A 47 -3.63 0.33 -0.25
N ILE A 48 -2.71 -0.60 0.00
CA ILE A 48 -2.34 -1.66 -0.93
C ILE A 48 -2.51 -3.00 -0.25
N TYR A 49 -3.22 -3.90 -0.93
CA TYR A 49 -3.33 -5.31 -0.59
C TYR A 49 -2.35 -6.12 -1.44
N LEU A 50 -1.52 -6.91 -0.77
CA LEU A 50 -0.46 -7.71 -1.36
C LEU A 50 -0.67 -9.17 -1.00
N LYS A 51 -0.43 -10.07 -1.94
CA LYS A 51 -0.34 -11.51 -1.68
C LYS A 51 1.09 -11.98 -1.90
N LYS A 52 1.57 -12.93 -1.12
CA LYS A 52 2.84 -13.59 -1.40
C LYS A 52 2.62 -14.61 -2.50
N THR A 53 3.35 -14.43 -3.59
CA THR A 53 3.34 -15.35 -4.72
C THR A 53 4.56 -16.24 -4.53
N ILE A 54 4.27 -17.47 -4.08
CA ILE A 54 5.23 -18.49 -3.61
C ILE A 54 6.43 -18.62 -4.54
#